data_AF-A0AAY4D144-F1
#
_entry.id   AF-A0AAY4D144-F1
#
_cell.length_a   1.000
_cell.length_b   1.000
_cell.length_c   1.000
_cell.angle_alpha   90.00
_cell.angle_beta   90.00
_cell.angle_gamma   90.00
#
_symmetry.space_group_name_H-M   'P 1'
#
loop_
_entity.id
_entity.type
_entity.pdbx_description
1 polymer ?
#
loop_
_entity_poly.entity_id
_entity_poly.type
_entity_poly.pdbx_seq_one_letter_code
_entity_poly.pdbx_strand_id
1 'polypeptide(L)'
;FFLPKILISDVNVRVFCVFTALLPDSLVTVVSLQRPFYPGDTVTLRCDITEYTDWYKYDWYRNDTQFTRTTSKTLNISLPHDAGQYKCYGLRSGDPRTSRIDLPTPVLTVGPQSPVFAGETVAMKCVLDTSSGWRYKWYKDKSSHVAFQSELNISGVLESHDGQYWCRGERKRGSAVTANSGVVYLSVTGPKPKPKLSSDRSGHVFTGSSVTLSCEVYQFYWYKDSLSAQVSDGGQYWCSAGRGTPVYHTNYSNAVWVNIRGECYHSSGPKLWSALAVVAVYALVTAVLGVKCYRARGKTFTTLIT
;
A
#
# COMPACT_ATOMS: atom_id res chain seq x y z
N PHE A 1 14.87 79.61 -5.25
CA PHE A 1 16.06 78.76 -5.00
C PHE A 1 15.68 77.31 -5.24
N PHE A 2 15.67 76.91 -6.52
CA PHE A 2 15.47 75.53 -6.94
C PHE A 2 16.85 74.97 -7.28
N LEU A 3 17.22 73.87 -6.63
CA LEU A 3 18.43 73.09 -6.96
C LEU A 3 18.27 72.44 -8.34
N PRO A 4 19.34 72.28 -9.12
CA PRO A 4 19.27 71.70 -10.45
C PRO A 4 19.01 70.19 -10.37
N LYS A 5 18.09 69.71 -11.20
CA LYS A 5 17.94 68.28 -11.51
C LYS A 5 19.20 67.82 -12.24
N ILE A 6 19.98 66.95 -11.61
CA ILE A 6 21.08 66.25 -12.26
C ILE A 6 20.45 65.20 -13.19
N LEU A 7 20.60 65.42 -14.50
CA LEU A 7 20.33 64.41 -15.51
C LEU A 7 21.51 63.43 -15.49
N ILE A 8 21.33 62.24 -14.94
CA ILE A 8 22.32 61.17 -15.06
C ILE A 8 22.10 60.50 -16.43
N SER A 9 22.65 61.11 -17.48
CA SER A 9 22.94 60.43 -18.73
C SER A 9 24.21 59.60 -18.55
N ASP A 10 24.21 58.35 -19.00
CA ASP A 10 25.34 57.39 -18.99
C ASP A 10 25.71 56.74 -17.66
N VAL A 11 24.74 56.08 -17.00
CA VAL A 11 25.10 54.81 -16.33
C VAL A 11 25.08 53.73 -17.40
N ASN A 12 26.27 53.34 -17.86
CA ASN A 12 26.48 52.18 -18.71
C ASN A 12 26.22 50.92 -17.88
N VAL A 13 24.95 50.64 -17.57
CA VAL A 13 24.54 49.39 -16.91
C VAL A 13 24.68 48.28 -17.93
N ARG A 14 25.88 47.72 -18.04
CA ARG A 14 26.05 46.40 -18.67
C ARG A 14 25.41 45.38 -17.74
N VAL A 15 24.11 45.13 -17.94
CA VAL A 15 23.48 43.93 -17.44
C VAL A 15 24.14 42.76 -18.17
N PHE A 16 25.18 42.19 -17.56
CA PHE A 16 25.65 40.87 -17.94
C PHE A 16 24.56 39.90 -17.53
N CYS A 17 23.57 39.68 -18.41
CA CYS A 17 22.81 38.45 -18.37
C CYS A 17 23.81 37.34 -18.65
N VAL A 18 24.31 36.70 -17.59
CA VAL A 18 24.87 35.36 -17.71
C VAL A 18 23.68 34.47 -18.07
N PHE A 19 23.31 34.45 -19.35
CA PHE A 19 22.55 33.34 -19.90
C PHE A 19 23.48 32.15 -19.75
N THR A 20 23.32 31.38 -18.67
CA THR A 20 23.68 29.96 -18.74
C THR A 20 22.77 29.39 -19.81
N ALA A 21 23.25 29.38 -21.05
CA ALA A 21 22.58 28.73 -22.15
C ALA A 21 22.44 27.26 -21.77
N LEU A 22 21.23 26.85 -21.40
CA LEU A 22 20.91 25.46 -21.15
C LEU A 22 21.09 24.75 -22.49
N LEU A 23 22.01 23.79 -22.55
CA LEU A 23 22.21 22.98 -23.74
C LEU A 23 20.93 22.16 -23.99
N PRO A 24 20.46 22.02 -25.24
CA PRO A 24 19.26 21.27 -25.57
C PRO A 24 19.47 19.79 -25.23
N ASP A 25 18.50 19.17 -24.57
CA ASP A 25 18.59 17.77 -24.17
C ASP A 25 18.34 16.84 -25.37
N SER A 26 19.06 15.71 -25.41
CA SER A 26 19.01 14.73 -26.50
C SER A 26 18.54 13.37 -26.01
N LEU A 27 17.41 12.91 -26.54
CA LEU A 27 16.69 11.72 -26.09
C LEU A 27 16.77 10.60 -27.15
N VAL A 28 17.12 9.40 -26.72
CA VAL A 28 17.07 8.21 -27.57
C VAL A 28 15.68 7.58 -27.50
N THR A 29 15.01 7.47 -28.65
CA THR A 29 13.69 6.85 -28.80
C THR A 29 13.77 5.59 -29.66
N VAL A 30 12.88 4.63 -29.42
CA VAL A 30 12.74 3.43 -30.26
C VAL A 30 11.66 3.67 -31.30
N VAL A 31 12.03 3.64 -32.59
CA VAL A 31 11.12 3.91 -33.71
C VAL A 31 10.35 2.66 -34.14
N SER A 32 10.93 1.48 -33.93
CA SER A 32 10.30 0.21 -34.29
C SER A 32 8.96 0.02 -33.54
N LEU A 33 7.88 -0.18 -34.30
CA LEU A 33 6.51 -0.32 -33.76
C LEU A 33 6.20 -1.73 -33.24
N GLN A 34 6.97 -2.74 -33.66
CA GLN A 34 6.76 -4.13 -33.27
C GLN A 34 7.35 -4.38 -31.87
N ARG A 35 6.49 -4.44 -30.85
CA ARG A 35 6.84 -4.87 -29.49
C ARG A 35 5.96 -6.04 -29.08
N PRO A 36 6.48 -7.09 -28.38
CA PRO A 36 7.84 -7.26 -27.87
C PRO A 36 8.88 -7.63 -28.96
N PHE A 37 10.17 -7.44 -28.67
CA PHE A 37 11.29 -7.76 -29.57
C PHE A 37 11.87 -9.15 -29.27
N TYR A 38 12.35 -9.85 -30.29
CA TYR A 38 12.91 -11.21 -30.24
C TYR A 38 14.35 -11.28 -30.76
N PRO A 39 15.12 -12.33 -30.42
CA PRO A 39 16.43 -12.58 -31.00
C PRO A 39 16.38 -12.64 -32.54
N GLY A 40 17.25 -11.89 -33.21
CA GLY A 40 17.27 -11.72 -34.67
C GLY A 40 16.58 -10.43 -35.16
N ASP A 41 15.81 -9.76 -34.31
CA ASP A 41 15.18 -8.49 -34.68
C ASP A 41 16.21 -7.38 -34.88
N THR A 42 15.99 -6.57 -35.91
CA THR A 42 16.70 -5.30 -36.11
C THR A 42 15.83 -4.16 -35.56
N VAL A 43 16.32 -3.48 -34.53
CA VAL A 43 15.61 -2.37 -33.89
C VAL A 43 16.23 -1.06 -34.36
N THR A 44 15.39 -0.09 -34.75
CA THR A 44 15.84 1.26 -35.12
C THR A 44 15.65 2.20 -33.95
N LEU A 45 16.77 2.75 -33.47
CA LEU A 45 16.83 3.84 -32.51
C LEU A 45 16.91 5.18 -33.23
N ARG A 46 16.42 6.24 -32.60
CA ARG A 46 16.46 7.61 -33.11
C ARG A 46 16.88 8.58 -32.01
N CYS A 47 17.76 9.50 -32.35
CA CYS A 47 18.17 10.59 -31.48
C CYS A 47 17.28 11.81 -31.74
N ASP A 48 16.40 12.15 -30.81
CA ASP A 48 15.56 13.33 -30.87
C ASP A 48 16.13 14.44 -29.98
N ILE A 49 16.33 15.61 -30.58
CA ILE A 49 16.88 16.80 -29.94
C ILE A 49 15.92 17.93 -30.27
N THR A 50 15.32 18.54 -29.24
CA THR A 50 14.35 19.62 -29.39
C THR A 50 15.06 20.98 -29.51
N GLU A 51 14.30 22.06 -29.70
CA GLU A 51 14.76 23.46 -29.83
C GLU A 51 15.42 23.84 -31.15
N TYR A 52 16.17 22.93 -31.79
CA TYR A 52 16.90 23.21 -33.02
C TYR A 52 16.81 22.07 -34.03
N THR A 53 16.93 22.38 -35.32
CA THR A 53 16.77 21.43 -36.43
C THR A 53 18.03 21.26 -37.28
N ASP A 54 19.02 22.13 -37.13
CA ASP A 54 20.26 22.22 -37.92
C ASP A 54 21.41 21.34 -37.41
N TRP A 55 21.09 20.28 -36.67
CA TRP A 55 22.06 19.27 -36.22
C TRP A 55 22.60 18.47 -37.41
N TYR A 56 23.90 18.60 -37.69
CA TYR A 56 24.51 17.97 -38.87
C TYR A 56 25.19 16.63 -38.57
N LYS A 57 25.44 16.33 -37.29
CA LYS A 57 26.13 15.10 -36.88
C LYS A 57 25.60 14.61 -35.54
N TYR A 58 25.44 13.30 -35.42
CA TYR A 58 25.02 12.61 -34.21
C TYR A 58 26.07 11.59 -33.78
N ASP A 59 26.57 11.69 -32.56
CA ASP A 59 27.48 10.69 -32.01
C ASP A 59 26.72 9.72 -31.10
N TRP A 60 26.94 8.42 -31.30
CA TRP A 60 26.24 7.35 -30.57
C TRP A 60 27.17 6.60 -29.62
N TYR A 61 26.69 6.39 -28.41
CA TYR A 61 27.41 5.70 -27.34
C TYR A 61 26.57 4.54 -26.82
N ARG A 62 27.23 3.41 -26.56
CA ARG A 62 26.66 2.24 -25.88
C ARG A 62 27.48 1.99 -24.61
N ASN A 63 26.81 1.95 -23.47
CA ASN A 63 27.45 1.70 -22.16
C ASN A 63 28.66 2.63 -21.90
N ASP A 64 28.53 3.92 -22.22
CA ASP A 64 29.57 4.97 -22.13
C ASP A 64 30.78 4.83 -23.07
N THR A 65 30.76 3.86 -23.99
CA THR A 65 31.77 3.75 -25.05
C THR A 65 31.18 4.17 -26.38
N GLN A 66 31.97 4.81 -27.25
CA GLN A 66 31.49 5.15 -28.59
C GLN A 66 31.14 3.85 -29.33
N PHE A 67 29.88 3.70 -29.72
CA PHE A 67 29.38 2.46 -30.30
C PHE A 67 29.69 2.34 -31.78
N THR A 68 29.49 3.44 -32.51
CA THR A 68 29.75 3.52 -33.95
C THR A 68 30.25 4.92 -34.30
N ARG A 69 30.92 5.02 -35.45
CA ARG A 69 31.28 6.29 -36.09
C ARG A 69 30.16 6.86 -36.98
N THR A 70 29.02 6.18 -37.05
CA THR A 70 27.83 6.66 -37.77
C THR A 70 27.41 8.02 -37.23
N THR A 71 27.19 8.96 -38.15
CA THR A 71 26.78 10.35 -37.83
C THR A 71 25.29 10.60 -38.03
N SER A 72 24.53 9.56 -38.39
CA SER A 72 23.09 9.63 -38.69
C SER A 72 22.25 9.83 -37.44
N LYS A 73 21.12 10.53 -37.61
CA LYS A 73 20.07 10.71 -36.59
C LYS A 73 19.47 9.38 -36.12
N THR A 74 19.54 8.33 -36.93
CA THR A 74 19.02 6.99 -36.62
C THR A 74 20.14 5.96 -36.57
N LEU A 75 19.94 4.94 -35.73
CA LEU A 75 20.87 3.83 -35.52
C LEU A 75 20.11 2.50 -35.54
N ASN A 76 20.57 1.55 -36.36
CA ASN A 76 20.04 0.19 -36.37
C ASN A 76 20.90 -0.72 -35.50
N ILE A 77 20.25 -1.52 -34.65
CA ILE A 77 20.91 -2.47 -33.73
C ILE A 77 20.34 -3.86 -33.93
N SER A 78 21.16 -4.91 -33.77
CA SER A 78 20.74 -6.30 -33.94
C SER A 78 20.65 -7.03 -32.60
N LEU A 79 19.47 -7.54 -32.24
CA LEU A 79 19.27 -8.24 -30.98
C LEU A 79 19.66 -9.73 -31.07
N PRO A 80 20.17 -10.35 -29.98
CA PRO A 80 20.45 -9.74 -28.67
C PRO A 80 21.85 -9.12 -28.56
N HIS A 81 22.70 -9.30 -29.57
CA HIS A 81 24.13 -8.94 -29.54
C HIS A 81 24.39 -7.46 -29.25
N ASP A 82 23.56 -6.58 -29.81
CA ASP A 82 23.71 -5.14 -29.64
C ASP A 82 22.90 -4.58 -28.46
N ALA A 83 22.24 -5.43 -27.66
CA ALA A 83 21.48 -4.97 -26.51
C ALA A 83 22.37 -4.18 -25.54
N GLY A 84 21.87 -3.02 -25.10
CA GLY A 84 22.61 -2.15 -24.18
C GLY A 84 21.93 -0.81 -23.97
N GLN A 85 22.57 0.04 -23.16
CA GLN A 85 22.09 1.40 -22.93
C GLN A 85 22.70 2.35 -23.96
N TYR A 86 21.85 2.95 -24.78
CA TYR A 86 22.25 3.90 -25.81
C TYR A 86 22.11 5.34 -25.32
N LYS A 87 23.09 6.16 -25.68
CA LYS A 87 23.10 7.62 -25.52
C LYS A 87 23.49 8.23 -26.85
N CYS A 88 22.97 9.42 -27.13
CA CYS A 88 23.39 10.20 -28.28
C CYS A 88 23.62 11.65 -27.85
N TYR A 89 24.38 12.39 -28.66
CA TYR A 89 24.31 13.84 -28.67
C TYR A 89 24.48 14.35 -30.09
N GLY A 90 23.92 15.53 -30.35
CA GLY A 90 24.03 16.24 -31.62
C GLY A 90 25.17 17.25 -31.61
N LEU A 91 25.74 17.47 -32.79
CA LEU A 91 26.72 18.50 -33.10
C LEU A 91 26.14 19.49 -34.10
N ARG A 92 26.43 20.77 -33.87
CA ARG A 92 25.91 21.90 -34.63
C ARG A 92 26.96 22.97 -34.87
N SER A 93 26.77 23.75 -35.93
CA SER A 93 27.70 24.82 -36.31
C SER A 93 27.51 26.09 -35.48
N GLY A 94 26.27 26.40 -35.07
CA GLY A 94 25.93 27.56 -34.23
C GLY A 94 25.81 27.21 -32.74
N ASP A 95 25.84 28.23 -31.86
CA ASP A 95 25.76 28.05 -30.41
C ASP A 95 24.32 27.75 -29.94
N PRO A 96 24.06 26.66 -29.18
CA PRO A 96 25.05 25.73 -28.64
C PRO A 96 25.57 24.71 -29.67
N ARG A 97 26.89 24.49 -29.67
CA ARG A 97 27.57 23.56 -30.59
C ARG A 97 27.24 22.09 -30.34
N THR A 98 26.80 21.75 -29.14
CA THR A 98 26.54 20.37 -28.69
C THR A 98 25.21 20.31 -27.95
N SER A 99 24.49 19.20 -28.10
CA SER A 99 23.38 18.89 -27.19
C SER A 99 23.90 18.30 -25.89
N ARG A 100 23.07 18.35 -24.85
CA ARG A 100 23.28 17.62 -23.59
C ARG A 100 22.69 16.23 -23.73
N ILE A 101 23.44 15.21 -23.30
CA ILE A 101 22.94 13.84 -23.26
C ILE A 101 21.78 13.79 -22.25
N ASP A 102 20.59 13.40 -22.70
CA ASP A 102 19.49 13.18 -21.77
C ASP A 102 19.79 11.92 -20.96
N LEU A 103 19.82 12.10 -19.64
CA LEU A 103 20.10 11.04 -18.70
C LEU A 103 18.79 10.63 -18.07
N PRO A 104 18.59 9.33 -17.81
CA PRO A 104 17.34 8.85 -17.25
C PRO A 104 17.01 9.60 -15.95
N THR A 105 15.74 9.99 -15.81
CA THR A 105 15.25 10.66 -14.60
C THR A 105 14.97 9.61 -13.53
N PRO A 106 15.53 9.76 -12.33
CA PRO A 106 15.28 8.80 -11.25
C PRO A 106 13.86 8.95 -10.71
N VAL A 107 13.25 7.81 -10.38
CA VAL A 107 11.96 7.73 -9.69
C VAL A 107 12.22 7.47 -8.21
N LEU A 108 11.75 8.38 -7.37
CA LEU A 108 11.80 8.23 -5.92
C LEU A 108 10.53 7.50 -5.44
N THR A 109 10.74 6.43 -4.68
CA THR A 109 9.68 5.66 -4.02
C THR A 109 9.92 5.66 -2.51
N VAL A 110 8.84 5.65 -1.72
CA VAL A 110 8.87 5.63 -0.26
C VAL A 110 7.96 4.54 0.28
N GLY A 111 8.42 3.83 1.31
CA GLY A 111 7.65 2.81 2.00
C GLY A 111 7.87 2.89 3.52
N PRO A 112 6.81 2.81 4.35
CA PRO A 112 5.40 2.78 3.96
C PRO A 112 4.92 4.13 3.41
N GLN A 113 3.74 4.14 2.79
CA GLN A 113 3.15 5.39 2.28
C GLN A 113 2.83 6.37 3.43
N SER A 114 3.08 7.65 3.16
CA SER A 114 2.81 8.77 4.06
C SER A 114 1.29 8.91 4.32
N PRO A 115 0.84 9.31 5.54
CA PRO A 115 1.65 9.70 6.69
C PRO A 115 2.27 8.52 7.45
N VAL A 116 3.33 8.80 8.20
CA VAL A 116 4.02 7.85 9.10
C VAL A 116 3.97 8.32 10.55
N PHE A 117 4.03 7.39 11.49
CA PHE A 117 4.00 7.65 12.93
C PHE A 117 5.42 7.67 13.50
N ALA A 118 5.62 8.49 14.52
CA ALA A 118 6.88 8.49 15.27
C ALA A 118 7.24 7.06 15.73
N GLY A 119 8.49 6.66 15.53
CA GLY A 119 8.99 5.31 15.81
C GLY A 119 8.94 4.32 14.64
N GLU A 120 8.23 4.62 13.55
CA GLU A 120 8.22 3.76 12.36
C GLU A 120 9.59 3.69 11.66
N THR A 121 9.76 2.69 10.79
CA THR A 121 10.90 2.63 9.88
C THR A 121 10.42 3.00 8.47
N VAL A 122 11.09 3.96 7.86
CA VAL A 122 10.83 4.40 6.49
C VAL A 122 12.02 4.04 5.62
N ALA A 123 11.74 3.40 4.49
CA ALA A 123 12.70 3.08 3.45
C ALA A 123 12.35 3.87 2.19
N MET A 124 13.30 4.65 1.71
CA MET A 124 13.20 5.37 0.44
C MET A 124 14.15 4.76 -0.58
N LYS A 125 13.66 4.54 -1.80
CA LYS A 125 14.47 4.02 -2.92
C LYS A 125 14.42 4.97 -4.09
N CYS A 126 15.60 5.33 -4.58
CA CYS A 126 15.78 6.07 -5.81
C CYS A 126 16.11 5.06 -6.91
N VAL A 127 15.27 4.95 -7.93
CA VAL A 127 15.38 3.91 -8.96
C VAL A 127 15.53 4.55 -10.33
N LEU A 128 16.39 3.97 -11.16
CA LEU A 128 16.52 4.28 -12.57
C LEU A 128 16.18 3.02 -13.37
N ASP A 129 15.29 3.16 -14.34
CA ASP A 129 14.82 2.03 -15.19
C ASP A 129 15.93 1.44 -16.10
N THR A 130 17.13 2.04 -16.11
CA THR A 130 18.22 1.62 -16.98
C THR A 130 19.57 1.49 -16.27
N SER A 131 20.10 0.26 -16.29
CA SER A 131 21.46 -0.20 -15.90
C SER A 131 21.87 -0.13 -14.42
N SER A 132 22.68 -1.11 -14.01
CA SER A 132 23.42 -1.14 -12.74
C SER A 132 24.61 -0.17 -12.73
N GLY A 133 25.00 0.36 -11.57
CA GLY A 133 26.23 1.17 -11.41
C GLY A 133 25.99 2.65 -11.06
N TRP A 134 24.74 3.05 -10.91
CA TRP A 134 24.37 4.33 -10.32
C TRP A 134 24.53 4.31 -8.80
N ARG A 135 24.92 5.45 -8.25
CA ARG A 135 24.85 5.75 -6.82
C ARG A 135 23.95 6.97 -6.65
N TYR A 136 23.18 7.03 -5.57
CA TYR A 136 22.19 8.09 -5.41
C TYR A 136 22.60 9.08 -4.32
N LYS A 137 22.58 10.36 -4.68
CA LYS A 137 22.66 11.47 -3.73
C LYS A 137 21.25 11.82 -3.29
N TRP A 138 21.07 11.93 -1.99
CA TRP A 138 19.80 12.22 -1.32
C TRP A 138 19.79 13.64 -0.79
N TYR A 139 18.62 14.27 -0.86
CA TYR A 139 18.38 15.65 -0.44
C TYR A 139 17.13 15.69 0.44
N LYS A 140 17.12 16.63 1.39
CA LYS A 140 15.97 16.91 2.26
C LYS A 140 15.82 18.42 2.38
N ASP A 141 14.63 18.94 2.08
CA ASP A 141 14.32 20.36 2.13
C ASP A 141 15.44 21.20 1.47
N LYS A 142 15.84 22.32 2.06
CA LYS A 142 16.90 23.17 1.49
C LYS A 142 18.32 22.60 1.66
N SER A 143 18.49 21.39 2.23
CA SER A 143 19.81 20.79 2.44
C SER A 143 20.43 20.29 1.14
N SER A 144 21.72 20.56 0.97
CA SER A 144 22.47 20.23 -0.24
C SER A 144 22.90 18.76 -0.33
N HIS A 145 22.84 17.99 0.76
CA HIS A 145 23.15 16.56 0.77
C HIS A 145 22.87 15.93 2.15
N VAL A 146 22.06 14.87 2.19
CA VAL A 146 21.81 14.10 3.43
C VAL A 146 22.43 12.71 3.43
N ALA A 147 22.62 12.08 2.26
CA ALA A 147 23.25 10.76 2.16
C ALA A 147 23.71 10.43 0.73
N PHE A 148 24.66 9.50 0.62
CA PHE A 148 25.12 8.95 -0.67
C PHE A 148 25.16 7.42 -0.64
N GLN A 149 24.04 6.79 -0.99
CA GLN A 149 23.81 5.35 -0.86
C GLN A 149 22.66 4.89 -1.78
N SER A 150 22.49 3.57 -1.94
CA SER A 150 21.46 3.00 -2.81
C SER A 150 20.04 3.25 -2.29
N GLU A 151 19.84 3.13 -0.99
CA GLU A 151 18.55 3.29 -0.31
C GLU A 151 18.73 4.14 0.93
N LEU A 152 17.76 5.01 1.23
CA LEU A 152 17.75 5.82 2.44
C LEU A 152 16.77 5.23 3.44
N ASN A 153 17.30 4.59 4.49
CA ASN A 153 16.52 3.99 5.55
C ASN A 153 16.59 4.85 6.81
N ILE A 154 15.44 5.27 7.32
CA ILE A 154 15.26 6.02 8.57
C ILE A 154 14.55 5.09 9.55
N SER A 155 15.29 4.58 10.53
CA SER A 155 14.73 3.79 11.62
C SER A 155 14.32 4.69 12.79
N GLY A 156 13.13 4.49 13.35
CA GLY A 156 12.68 5.27 14.49
C GLY A 156 12.41 6.72 14.10
N VAL A 157 11.51 6.90 13.13
CA VAL A 157 11.16 8.22 12.58
C VAL A 157 10.76 9.20 13.71
N LEU A 158 11.19 10.45 13.57
CA LEU A 158 10.92 11.57 14.46
C LEU A 158 10.27 12.69 13.66
N GLU A 159 9.57 13.61 14.32
CA GLU A 159 8.94 14.78 13.68
C GLU A 159 9.94 15.61 12.85
N SER A 160 11.21 15.66 13.24
CA SER A 160 12.28 16.35 12.49
C SER A 160 12.58 15.74 11.11
N HIS A 161 12.15 14.49 10.87
CA HIS A 161 12.26 13.84 9.57
C HIS A 161 11.12 14.21 8.62
N ASP A 162 10.08 14.92 9.09
CA ASP A 162 9.05 15.49 8.22
C ASP A 162 9.69 16.44 7.20
N GLY A 163 9.27 16.36 5.94
CA GLY A 163 9.72 17.28 4.90
C GLY A 163 9.77 16.69 3.49
N GLN A 164 10.39 17.45 2.59
CA GLN A 164 10.50 17.13 1.18
C GLN A 164 11.79 16.39 0.88
N TYR A 165 11.68 15.24 0.21
CA TYR A 165 12.81 14.41 -0.18
C TYR A 165 12.89 14.29 -1.70
N TRP A 166 14.10 14.32 -2.23
CA TRP A 166 14.41 14.01 -3.63
C TRP A 166 15.81 13.43 -3.74
N CYS A 167 16.09 12.84 -4.89
CA CYS A 167 17.38 12.21 -5.17
C CYS A 167 17.86 12.51 -6.58
N ARG A 168 19.13 12.26 -6.85
CA ARG A 168 19.69 12.19 -8.21
C ARG A 168 20.71 11.06 -8.32
N GLY A 169 20.83 10.49 -9.51
CA GLY A 169 21.81 9.46 -9.83
C GLY A 169 23.16 10.06 -10.25
N GLU A 170 24.25 9.44 -9.79
CA GLU A 170 25.61 9.79 -10.15
C GLU A 170 26.45 8.53 -10.45
N ARG A 171 27.19 8.54 -11.55
CA ARG A 171 28.13 7.46 -11.89
C ARG A 171 29.44 7.58 -11.11
N LYS A 172 30.17 6.45 -11.01
CA LYS A 172 31.51 6.43 -10.42
C LYS A 172 32.39 7.48 -11.11
N ARG A 173 33.15 8.24 -10.31
CA ARG A 173 34.04 9.32 -10.78
C ARG A 173 33.33 10.53 -11.43
N GLY A 174 32.02 10.69 -11.23
CA GLY A 174 31.29 11.89 -11.64
C GLY A 174 31.10 12.05 -13.15
N SER A 175 31.31 10.98 -13.94
CA SER A 175 31.21 11.02 -15.40
C SER A 175 29.80 11.34 -15.92
N ALA A 176 28.76 11.13 -15.10
CA ALA A 176 27.39 11.44 -15.42
C ALA A 176 26.58 11.73 -14.16
N VAL A 177 25.73 12.76 -14.21
CA VAL A 177 24.80 13.17 -13.14
C VAL A 177 23.43 13.40 -13.74
N THR A 178 22.42 12.67 -13.27
CA THR A 178 21.04 12.79 -13.76
C THR A 178 20.39 14.09 -13.34
N ALA A 179 19.22 14.40 -13.93
CA ALA A 179 18.28 15.33 -13.33
C ALA A 179 17.82 14.86 -11.93
N ASN A 180 17.20 15.77 -11.18
CA ASN A 180 16.58 15.42 -9.90
C ASN A 180 15.34 14.55 -10.14
N SER A 181 15.05 13.66 -9.21
CA SER A 181 13.78 12.95 -9.15
C SER A 181 12.62 13.90 -8.89
N GLY A 182 11.40 13.40 -9.06
CA GLY A 182 10.24 13.99 -8.41
C GLY A 182 10.45 14.09 -6.88
N VAL A 183 9.75 15.04 -6.27
CA VAL A 183 9.78 15.27 -4.82
C VAL A 183 8.72 14.40 -4.14
N VAL A 184 9.09 13.78 -3.02
CA VAL A 184 8.17 13.06 -2.13
C VAL A 184 8.09 13.79 -0.80
N TYR A 185 6.86 14.01 -0.30
CA TYR A 185 6.62 14.59 1.01
C TYR A 185 6.43 13.50 2.07
N LEU A 186 7.34 13.40 3.02
CA LEU A 186 7.21 12.53 4.18
C LEU A 186 6.49 13.31 5.29
N SER A 187 5.27 12.92 5.63
CA SER A 187 4.54 13.49 6.77
C SER A 187 4.69 12.61 7.99
N VAL A 188 5.15 13.18 9.10
CA VAL A 188 5.29 12.47 10.37
C VAL A 188 4.19 12.94 11.34
N THR A 189 3.29 12.03 11.67
CA THR A 189 2.24 12.21 12.66
C THR A 189 2.72 11.72 14.02
N GLY A 190 2.12 12.26 15.10
CA GLY A 190 2.52 12.04 16.50
C GLY A 190 2.43 10.58 17.00
N PRO A 191 1.89 10.33 18.21
CA PRO A 191 2.03 9.01 18.84
C PRO A 191 1.32 7.91 18.04
N LYS A 192 1.75 6.66 18.25
CA LYS A 192 1.13 5.47 17.67
C LYS A 192 -0.39 5.54 17.73
N PRO A 193 -1.10 5.28 16.62
CA PRO A 193 -2.55 5.32 16.62
C PRO A 193 -3.09 4.22 17.53
N LYS A 194 -4.27 4.46 18.10
CA LYS A 194 -4.99 3.47 18.91
C LYS A 194 -6.27 3.07 18.18
N PRO A 195 -6.44 1.79 17.79
CA PRO A 195 -7.67 1.30 17.16
C PRO A 195 -8.86 1.44 18.09
N LYS A 196 -10.05 1.59 17.50
CA LYS A 196 -11.32 1.46 18.22
C LYS A 196 -11.96 0.11 17.87
N LEU A 197 -12.17 -0.72 18.89
CA LEU A 197 -12.88 -1.99 18.75
C LEU A 197 -14.34 -1.80 19.18
N SER A 198 -15.26 -2.17 18.29
CA SER A 198 -16.70 -2.19 18.51
C SER A 198 -17.28 -3.58 18.21
N SER A 199 -18.49 -3.80 18.71
CA SER A 199 -19.28 -5.02 18.52
C SER A 199 -20.67 -4.60 18.07
N ASP A 200 -21.27 -5.34 17.15
CA ASP A 200 -22.66 -5.17 16.73
C ASP A 200 -23.66 -5.50 17.85
N ARG A 201 -23.23 -6.30 18.85
CA ARG A 201 -24.02 -6.66 20.02
C ARG A 201 -23.38 -6.18 21.32
N SER A 202 -24.23 -5.79 22.26
CA SER A 202 -23.85 -5.47 23.64
C SER A 202 -24.50 -6.47 24.61
N GLY A 203 -23.76 -6.91 25.62
CA GLY A 203 -24.27 -7.79 26.68
C GLY A 203 -24.10 -9.30 26.39
N HIS A 204 -25.04 -10.10 26.90
CA HIS A 204 -24.98 -11.56 26.79
C HIS A 204 -25.44 -12.04 25.40
N VAL A 205 -24.69 -12.97 24.83
CA VAL A 205 -24.98 -13.58 23.53
C VAL A 205 -25.40 -15.03 23.75
N PHE A 206 -26.46 -15.47 23.10
CA PHE A 206 -26.93 -16.85 23.22
C PHE A 206 -26.14 -17.79 22.31
N THR A 207 -25.99 -19.04 22.74
CA THR A 207 -25.42 -20.12 21.90
C THR A 207 -26.12 -20.19 20.55
N GLY A 208 -25.34 -20.18 19.46
CA GLY A 208 -25.86 -20.16 18.08
C GLY A 208 -26.05 -18.77 17.46
N SER A 209 -25.85 -17.69 18.21
CA SER A 209 -25.83 -16.31 17.67
C SER A 209 -24.46 -15.94 17.09
N SER A 210 -24.46 -15.23 15.96
CA SER A 210 -23.26 -14.59 15.41
C SER A 210 -23.01 -13.22 16.05
N VAL A 211 -21.74 -12.92 16.32
CA VAL A 211 -21.26 -11.61 16.79
C VAL A 211 -20.25 -11.08 15.78
N THR A 212 -20.42 -9.82 15.39
CA THR A 212 -19.51 -9.13 14.46
C THR A 212 -18.70 -8.11 15.23
N LEU A 213 -17.39 -8.35 15.35
CA LEU A 213 -16.46 -7.37 15.88
C LEU A 213 -15.93 -6.49 14.74
N SER A 214 -15.87 -5.19 14.97
CA SER A 214 -15.39 -4.20 13.99
C SER A 214 -14.24 -3.39 14.61
N CYS A 215 -13.10 -3.35 13.93
CA CYS A 215 -11.92 -2.60 14.35
C CYS A 215 -11.66 -1.46 13.36
N GLU A 216 -11.86 -0.21 13.78
CA GLU A 216 -11.74 0.97 12.92
C GLU A 216 -10.27 1.44 12.82
N VAL A 217 -9.54 1.04 11.76
CA VAL A 217 -8.19 1.52 11.38
C VAL A 217 -7.97 1.41 9.87
N TYR A 218 -7.02 2.19 9.33
CA TYR A 218 -6.68 2.27 7.91
C TYR A 218 -6.15 0.97 7.24
N GLN A 219 -5.61 -0.02 7.98
CA GLN A 219 -5.24 -1.38 7.49
C GLN A 219 -5.27 -2.38 8.66
N PHE A 220 -5.77 -3.62 8.50
CA PHE A 220 -6.04 -4.55 9.62
C PHE A 220 -5.23 -5.87 9.60
N TYR A 221 -4.88 -6.36 10.79
CA TYR A 221 -4.58 -7.77 11.11
C TYR A 221 -5.32 -8.14 12.41
N TRP A 222 -5.91 -9.33 12.52
CA TRP A 222 -6.67 -9.76 13.70
C TRP A 222 -5.80 -10.61 14.64
N TYR A 223 -5.93 -10.38 15.95
CA TYR A 223 -5.31 -11.22 16.97
C TYR A 223 -6.39 -11.67 17.97
N LYS A 224 -6.45 -12.98 18.24
CA LYS A 224 -7.25 -13.60 19.29
C LYS A 224 -6.29 -14.31 20.23
N ASP A 225 -6.57 -14.28 21.53
CA ASP A 225 -5.82 -15.12 22.48
C ASP A 225 -6.14 -16.60 22.22
N SER A 226 -5.07 -17.39 22.09
CA SER A 226 -4.99 -18.83 21.77
C SER A 226 -5.25 -19.30 20.32
N LEU A 227 -4.28 -20.09 19.82
CA LEU A 227 -4.36 -20.92 18.61
C LEU A 227 -5.65 -21.75 18.61
N SER A 228 -6.37 -21.72 17.48
CA SER A 228 -7.53 -22.57 17.11
C SER A 228 -8.81 -22.38 17.92
N ALA A 229 -9.90 -22.00 17.25
CA ALA A 229 -11.23 -22.11 17.85
C ALA A 229 -12.34 -22.19 16.80
N GLN A 230 -13.20 -23.20 16.93
CA GLN A 230 -14.55 -23.25 16.36
C GLN A 230 -15.59 -22.82 17.41
N VAL A 231 -16.59 -22.04 16.98
CA VAL A 231 -18.00 -21.89 17.41
C VAL A 231 -18.37 -21.75 18.92
N SER A 232 -17.48 -21.88 19.92
CA SER A 232 -17.85 -21.91 21.36
C SER A 232 -17.34 -20.80 22.29
N ASP A 233 -16.60 -19.80 21.81
CA ASP A 233 -15.70 -19.07 22.72
C ASP A 233 -16.18 -17.68 23.14
N GLY A 234 -16.82 -17.63 24.31
CA GLY A 234 -16.84 -16.40 25.10
C GLY A 234 -15.42 -16.01 25.51
N GLY A 235 -15.16 -14.73 25.73
CA GLY A 235 -13.81 -14.25 26.06
C GLY A 235 -13.61 -12.76 25.85
N GLN A 236 -12.38 -12.31 26.12
CA GLN A 236 -11.95 -10.93 25.91
C GLN A 236 -11.25 -10.80 24.56
N TYR A 237 -11.63 -9.79 23.78
CA TYR A 237 -11.12 -9.52 22.44
C TYR A 237 -10.49 -8.12 22.39
N TRP A 238 -9.37 -7.98 21.70
CA TRP A 238 -8.72 -6.71 21.37
C TRP A 238 -8.10 -6.80 19.97
N CYS A 239 -7.84 -5.66 19.32
CA CYS A 239 -7.21 -5.62 18.00
C CYS A 239 -6.00 -4.68 17.97
N SER A 240 -5.09 -4.91 17.02
CA SER A 240 -4.00 -4.01 16.65
C SER A 240 -3.75 -4.11 15.14
N ALA A 241 -3.32 -3.02 14.53
CA ALA A 241 -2.96 -2.98 13.12
C ALA A 241 -1.44 -3.01 12.97
N GLY A 242 -0.94 -3.52 11.85
CA GLY A 242 0.49 -3.59 11.54
C GLY A 242 0.75 -3.22 10.09
N ARG A 243 1.85 -2.52 9.81
CA ARG A 243 2.29 -2.22 8.44
C ARG A 243 3.80 -2.03 8.33
N GLY A 244 4.32 -2.06 7.11
CA GLY A 244 5.75 -1.87 6.83
C GLY A 244 6.59 -3.14 7.00
N THR A 245 7.88 -3.03 6.69
CA THR A 245 8.87 -4.11 6.80
C THR A 245 10.15 -3.57 7.45
N PRO A 246 10.44 -3.88 8.73
CA PRO A 246 9.69 -4.76 9.63
C PRO A 246 8.30 -4.20 10.01
N VAL A 247 7.39 -5.10 10.44
CA VAL A 247 6.01 -4.72 10.77
C VAL A 247 6.00 -3.82 12.01
N TYR A 248 5.48 -2.61 11.84
CA TYR A 248 5.23 -1.68 12.93
C TYR A 248 3.77 -1.77 13.39
N HIS A 249 3.58 -2.11 14.65
CA HIS A 249 2.25 -2.28 15.23
C HIS A 249 1.74 -1.00 15.90
N THR A 250 0.44 -0.73 15.72
CA THR A 250 -0.32 0.27 16.46
C THR A 250 -0.41 -0.12 17.94
N ASN A 251 -0.92 0.80 18.77
CA ASN A 251 -1.33 0.42 20.12
C ASN A 251 -2.49 -0.58 20.07
N TYR A 252 -2.71 -1.32 21.16
CA TYR A 252 -3.88 -2.18 21.29
C TYR A 252 -5.16 -1.34 21.47
N SER A 253 -6.26 -1.83 20.91
CA SER A 253 -7.58 -1.25 21.10
C SER A 253 -8.05 -1.32 22.56
N ASN A 254 -9.19 -0.71 22.84
CA ASN A 254 -10.00 -1.13 23.99
C ASN A 254 -10.36 -2.62 23.86
N ALA A 255 -10.56 -3.30 24.99
CA ALA A 255 -11.01 -4.67 25.00
C ALA A 255 -12.54 -4.78 25.01
N VAL A 256 -13.09 -5.80 24.35
CA VAL A 256 -14.52 -6.13 24.32
C VAL A 256 -14.74 -7.54 24.86
N TRP A 257 -15.72 -7.71 25.73
CA TRP A 257 -16.08 -9.01 26.29
C TRP A 257 -17.29 -9.61 25.56
N VAL A 258 -17.19 -10.87 25.17
CA VAL A 258 -18.32 -11.65 24.64
C VAL A 258 -18.69 -12.71 25.69
N ASN A 259 -19.86 -12.55 26.30
CA ASN A 259 -20.35 -13.46 27.33
C ASN A 259 -21.44 -14.37 26.75
N ILE A 260 -21.15 -15.67 26.65
CA ILE A 260 -22.12 -16.66 26.16
C ILE A 260 -23.01 -17.14 27.31
N ARG A 261 -24.33 -17.14 27.12
CA ARG A 261 -25.28 -17.86 27.98
C ARG A 261 -25.86 -19.07 27.24
N GLY A 262 -25.96 -20.20 27.95
CA GLY A 262 -26.58 -21.43 27.46
C GLY A 262 -28.11 -21.35 27.46
N GLU A 263 -28.68 -21.85 26.35
CA GLU A 263 -30.09 -22.20 26.05
C GLU A 263 -31.21 -21.27 26.54
N CYS A 264 -31.89 -20.62 25.58
CA CYS A 264 -33.33 -20.43 25.69
C CYS A 264 -34.00 -21.73 25.23
N TYR A 265 -34.54 -22.51 26.16
CA TYR A 265 -35.55 -23.52 25.82
C TYR A 265 -36.73 -22.79 25.18
N HIS A 266 -36.94 -23.01 23.88
CA HIS A 266 -38.17 -22.65 23.21
C HIS A 266 -39.25 -23.55 23.83
N SER A 267 -40.05 -23.03 24.76
CA SER A 267 -41.21 -23.76 25.28
C SER A 267 -42.25 -23.85 24.17
N SER A 268 -42.10 -24.87 23.33
CA SER A 268 -43.15 -25.29 22.41
C SER A 268 -44.32 -25.85 23.22
N GLY A 269 -45.25 -24.96 23.57
CA GLY A 269 -46.65 -25.31 23.81
C GLY A 269 -47.03 -25.82 25.21
N PRO A 270 -48.29 -25.60 25.63
CA PRO A 270 -48.75 -25.80 26.99
C PRO A 270 -49.03 -27.27 27.32
N LYS A 271 -48.90 -27.58 28.61
CA LYS A 271 -49.29 -28.82 29.29
C LYS A 271 -50.67 -29.32 28.82
N LEU A 272 -50.73 -30.46 28.13
CA LEU A 272 -51.99 -31.14 27.79
C LEU A 272 -51.91 -32.67 27.88
N TRP A 273 -51.09 -33.19 28.79
CA TRP A 273 -51.00 -34.64 29.06
C TRP A 273 -51.52 -35.04 30.46
N SER A 274 -52.06 -34.10 31.25
CA SER A 274 -52.61 -34.41 32.57
C SER A 274 -54.09 -34.82 32.56
N ALA A 275 -54.86 -34.46 31.52
CA ALA A 275 -56.29 -34.77 31.49
C ALA A 275 -56.59 -36.21 31.02
N LEU A 276 -55.91 -36.70 29.98
CA LEU A 276 -56.17 -38.05 29.43
C LEU A 276 -55.79 -39.17 30.41
N ALA A 277 -54.69 -39.00 31.14
CA ALA A 277 -54.27 -39.96 32.16
C ALA A 277 -55.26 -40.02 33.34
N VAL A 278 -55.80 -38.87 33.76
CA VAL A 278 -56.80 -38.82 34.84
C VAL A 278 -58.12 -39.47 34.41
N VAL A 279 -58.58 -39.23 33.18
CA VAL A 279 -59.80 -39.87 32.64
C VAL A 279 -59.64 -41.39 32.51
N ALA A 280 -58.47 -41.86 32.07
CA ALA A 280 -58.20 -43.30 31.96
C ALA A 280 -58.18 -44.00 33.34
N VAL A 281 -57.57 -43.36 34.35
CA VAL A 281 -57.56 -43.89 35.73
C VAL A 281 -58.98 -43.87 36.32
N TYR A 282 -59.75 -42.81 36.10
CA TYR A 282 -61.13 -42.73 36.60
C TYR A 282 -62.05 -43.79 35.95
N ALA A 283 -61.91 -44.03 34.65
CA ALA A 283 -62.66 -45.06 33.93
C ALA A 283 -62.28 -46.49 34.38
N LEU A 284 -61.00 -46.75 34.68
CA LEU A 284 -60.55 -48.02 35.24
C LEU A 284 -61.09 -48.25 36.65
N VAL A 285 -61.08 -47.22 37.51
CA VAL A 285 -61.60 -47.32 38.88
C VAL A 285 -63.11 -47.56 38.88
N THR A 286 -63.88 -46.88 38.02
CA THR A 286 -65.33 -47.11 37.92
C THR A 286 -65.67 -48.49 37.36
N ALA A 287 -64.91 -49.00 36.38
CA ALA A 287 -65.08 -50.36 35.88
C ALA A 287 -64.79 -51.43 36.95
N VAL A 288 -63.71 -51.27 37.73
CA VAL A 288 -63.36 -52.20 38.82
C VAL A 288 -64.40 -52.17 39.94
N LEU A 289 -64.90 -50.98 40.32
CA LEU A 289 -65.99 -50.86 41.29
C LEU A 289 -67.30 -51.44 40.76
N GLY A 290 -67.63 -51.24 39.49
CA GLY A 290 -68.80 -51.84 38.84
C GLY A 290 -68.77 -53.37 38.83
N VAL A 291 -67.61 -53.97 38.52
CA VAL A 291 -67.42 -55.44 38.56
C VAL A 291 -67.52 -55.99 39.99
N LYS A 292 -67.01 -55.26 40.99
CA LYS A 292 -67.18 -55.64 42.41
C LYS A 292 -68.64 -55.54 42.87
N CYS A 293 -69.38 -54.51 42.46
CA CYS A 293 -70.81 -54.40 42.73
C CYS A 293 -71.65 -55.49 42.03
N TYR A 294 -71.31 -55.85 40.79
CA TYR A 294 -71.97 -56.96 40.09
C TYR A 294 -71.71 -58.32 40.76
N ARG A 295 -70.47 -58.59 41.20
CA ARG A 295 -70.13 -59.80 41.97
C ARG A 295 -70.77 -59.84 43.36
N ALA A 296 -71.00 -58.69 44.00
CA ALA A 296 -71.70 -58.61 45.28
C ALA A 296 -73.22 -58.86 45.14
N ARG A 297 -73.85 -58.39 44.05
CA ARG A 297 -75.27 -58.68 43.73
C ARG A 297 -75.51 -60.13 43.27
N GLY A 298 -74.49 -60.82 42.76
CA GLY A 298 -74.56 -62.25 42.38
C GLY A 298 -74.38 -63.24 43.55
N LYS A 299 -74.14 -62.78 44.79
CA LYS A 299 -73.94 -63.64 45.98
C LYS A 299 -75.00 -63.51 47.07
N THR A 300 -76.11 -62.80 46.80
CA THR A 300 -77.27 -62.69 47.70
C THR A 300 -78.56 -63.33 47.15
N PHE A 301 -78.44 -64.20 46.14
CA PHE A 301 -79.58 -64.93 45.54
C PHE A 301 -79.28 -66.44 45.42
N THR A 302 -78.82 -67.08 46.51
CA THR A 302 -78.82 -68.55 46.62
C THR A 302 -78.86 -69.02 48.08
N THR A 303 -79.84 -68.56 48.85
CA THR A 303 -80.31 -69.28 50.06
C THR A 303 -81.76 -68.89 50.37
N LEU A 304 -82.68 -69.37 49.54
CA LEU A 304 -84.12 -69.48 49.81
C LEU A 304 -84.71 -70.25 48.63
N ILE A 305 -84.96 -71.55 48.82
CA ILE A 305 -86.07 -72.38 48.29
C ILE A 305 -85.73 -73.84 48.69
N THR A 306 -86.53 -74.34 49.64
CA THR A 306 -86.81 -75.75 50.05
C THR A 306 -85.66 -76.71 50.30
#